data_AF-A0A9P6S2Z1-F1
#
_entry.id   AF-A0A9P6S2Z1-F1
#
_cell.length_a   1.000
_cell.length_b   1.000
_cell.length_c   1.000
_cell.angle_alpha   90.00
_cell.angle_beta   90.00
_cell.angle_gamma   90.00
#
_symmetry.space_group_name_H-M   'P 1'
#
loop_
_entity.id
_entity.type
_entity.pdbx_description
1 polymer ?
#
loop_
_entity_poly.entity_id
_entity_poly.type
_entity_poly.pdbx_seq_one_letter_code
_entity_poly.pdbx_strand_id
1 'polypeptide(L)'
;MARKFKSAQRIARETEADKAAKAKHNKTLQMPSVTLVATSAMAAARKACEAKVDAIVKECLENNCRFRDAKFDLLNDRRNCLYNSLISETVYADISGTKRIPDLFRKPVFFLNGASPDDILQGAVGDCWFVASLAVISNIPGLLEQLCVKRHEQVGVYGFIFFKDGDWVSTVVDDQLLYKINLSGRRELYFSACHDERESWLPLMEKAYAKIHGDYESLDGGYTAEGIEDLTGGTASMMFTSDILDRDRFWEEEMKEVNKHTLMGCFIQFEEENPEKHGIQSGHAYSVLSVAEYEGERLVHVRNPWGKIEWNGDWSDQSEKWTDEATAALKFEEKNDGRFWMPYKDFLRIFTTLDRCRVFDATWSVASSWIPYNVSPRSSGHYEFELTKSSKTVLVLSQPDTRYYGSFESEFENTLSFHIYNSDGDLVKRAKITVPYSKRSVNCELNLKAGKYTVVPHVIREPTDIVPKGKDKEDKEEENAVSPATRSTDVEVVLEQIKMDKSSYMFRQRKASLIRKMSQARVTGRTLLGVDDEDYEEEDVELDEEKWQLMLGLRVYSHDSNASLEGIAGQHPSRSAKAAKEAAELAEKEEEKGDPEAVTATLADKKELSAESQHAKEE
;
A
#
# COMPACT_ATOMS: atom_id res chain seq x y z
N MET A 1 36.95 -8.37 52.51
CA MET A 1 37.14 -7.43 51.38
C MET A 1 37.64 -8.12 50.10
N ALA A 2 38.71 -8.93 50.13
CA ALA A 2 39.31 -9.53 48.92
C ALA A 2 38.37 -10.40 48.06
N ARG A 3 37.39 -11.11 48.65
CA ARG A 3 36.40 -11.91 47.89
C ARG A 3 35.38 -11.05 47.13
N LYS A 4 34.97 -9.91 47.68
CA LYS A 4 34.06 -8.96 46.99
C LYS A 4 34.75 -8.29 45.81
N PHE A 5 36.05 -7.99 45.94
CA PHE A 5 36.85 -7.39 44.87
C PHE A 5 37.05 -8.33 43.67
N LYS A 6 37.31 -9.63 43.93
CA LYS A 6 37.42 -10.65 42.87
C LYS A 6 36.10 -10.92 42.14
N SER A 7 34.97 -10.85 42.85
CA SER A 7 33.63 -10.99 42.24
C SER A 7 33.28 -9.79 41.36
N ALA A 8 33.59 -8.56 41.78
CA ALA A 8 33.39 -7.37 40.97
C ALA A 8 34.27 -7.36 39.70
N GLN A 9 35.53 -7.80 39.79
CA GLN A 9 36.42 -7.93 38.63
C GLN A 9 35.98 -9.01 37.65
N ARG A 10 35.35 -10.09 38.13
CA ARG A 10 34.78 -11.14 37.27
C ARG A 10 33.55 -10.65 36.53
N ILE A 11 32.64 -9.96 37.22
CA ILE A 11 31.44 -9.36 36.60
C ILE A 11 31.84 -8.30 35.57
N ALA A 12 32.86 -7.47 35.86
CA ALA A 12 33.38 -6.48 34.91
C ALA A 12 33.98 -7.12 33.64
N ARG A 13 34.71 -8.23 33.79
CA ARG A 13 35.26 -8.99 32.65
C ARG A 13 34.19 -9.71 31.84
N GLU A 14 33.15 -10.24 32.50
CA GLU A 14 31.98 -10.85 31.84
C GLU A 14 31.18 -9.77 31.08
N THR A 15 31.04 -8.55 31.61
CA THR A 15 30.38 -7.44 30.90
C THR A 15 31.21 -6.86 29.76
N GLU A 16 32.55 -6.82 29.85
CA GLU A 16 33.41 -6.45 28.72
C GLU A 16 33.44 -7.53 27.64
N ALA A 17 33.41 -8.82 28.02
CA ALA A 17 33.30 -9.92 27.08
C ALA A 17 31.94 -9.93 26.35
N ASP A 18 30.84 -9.64 27.05
CA ASP A 18 29.51 -9.47 26.45
C ASP A 18 29.44 -8.23 25.54
N LYS A 19 30.09 -7.11 25.91
CA LYS A 19 30.20 -5.93 25.04
C LYS A 19 31.07 -6.21 23.82
N ALA A 20 32.15 -6.97 23.97
CA ALA A 20 33.02 -7.38 22.86
C ALA A 20 32.35 -8.44 21.97
N ALA A 21 31.52 -9.33 22.51
CA ALA A 21 30.70 -10.28 21.77
C ALA A 21 29.59 -9.56 21.00
N LYS A 22 28.88 -8.60 21.62
CA LYS A 22 27.92 -7.71 20.94
C LYS A 22 28.58 -6.82 19.88
N ALA A 23 29.79 -6.33 20.14
CA ALA A 23 30.56 -5.55 19.17
C ALA A 23 31.12 -6.41 18.02
N LYS A 24 31.39 -7.70 18.23
CA LYS A 24 31.72 -8.67 17.17
C LYS A 24 30.48 -9.10 16.38
N HIS A 25 29.33 -9.25 17.03
CA HIS A 25 28.06 -9.53 16.38
C HIS A 25 27.60 -8.37 15.48
N ASN A 26 27.86 -7.11 15.91
CA ASN A 26 27.64 -5.90 15.09
C ASN A 26 28.70 -5.67 14.00
N LYS A 27 29.71 -6.54 13.84
CA LYS A 27 30.79 -6.37 12.86
C LYS A 27 30.94 -7.55 11.90
N THR A 28 29.84 -8.18 11.49
CA THR A 28 29.67 -8.82 10.16
C THR A 28 28.18 -9.08 9.92
N LEU A 29 27.32 -8.05 10.02
CA LEU A 29 26.05 -8.12 9.31
C LEU A 29 26.41 -7.85 7.85
N GLN A 30 26.54 -8.91 7.08
CA GLN A 30 26.48 -8.83 5.62
C GLN A 30 25.21 -8.03 5.33
N MET A 31 25.34 -6.88 4.66
CA MET A 31 24.16 -6.09 4.31
C MET A 31 23.14 -7.01 3.65
N PRO A 32 21.85 -6.94 4.05
CA PRO A 32 20.84 -7.76 3.41
C PRO A 32 20.87 -7.47 1.90
N SER A 33 20.74 -8.52 1.08
CA SER A 33 20.66 -8.37 -0.39
C SER A 33 19.48 -7.51 -0.81
N VAL A 34 18.46 -7.42 0.05
CA VAL A 34 17.27 -6.57 -0.11
C VAL A 34 17.37 -5.35 0.80
N THR A 35 17.19 -4.17 0.22
CA THR A 35 17.09 -2.90 0.95
C THR A 35 15.76 -2.22 0.64
N LEU A 36 15.33 -1.31 1.53
CA LEU A 36 14.24 -0.39 1.22
C LEU A 36 14.64 0.48 0.02
N VAL A 37 13.65 0.90 -0.78
CA VAL A 37 13.91 1.79 -1.91
C VAL A 37 14.40 3.13 -1.39
N ALA A 38 15.73 3.31 -1.45
CA ALA A 38 16.43 4.47 -0.95
C ALA A 38 16.28 5.64 -1.94
N THR A 39 15.22 6.43 -1.77
CA THR A 39 15.03 7.68 -2.50
C THR A 39 15.50 8.89 -1.70
N SER A 40 15.74 10.02 -2.37
CA SER A 40 15.94 11.30 -1.68
C SER A 40 14.74 11.65 -0.78
N ALA A 41 13.53 11.29 -1.20
CA ALA A 41 12.32 11.47 -0.43
C ALA A 41 12.28 10.60 0.84
N MET A 42 12.78 9.36 0.79
CA MET A 42 12.96 8.52 1.99
C MET A 42 13.88 9.19 3.01
N ALA A 43 15.01 9.74 2.57
CA ALA A 43 15.95 10.44 3.44
C ALA A 43 15.30 11.70 4.06
N ALA A 44 14.50 12.43 3.29
CA ALA A 44 13.76 13.58 3.78
C ALA A 44 12.68 13.17 4.81
N ALA A 45 11.91 12.11 4.53
CA ALA A 45 10.89 11.58 5.43
C ALA A 45 11.48 11.09 6.76
N ARG A 46 12.63 10.40 6.70
CA ARG A 46 13.39 10.00 7.90
C ARG A 46 13.80 11.21 8.73
N LYS A 47 14.46 12.20 8.11
CA LYS A 47 14.92 13.40 8.80
C LYS A 47 13.76 14.18 9.43
N ALA A 48 12.64 14.30 8.72
CA ALA A 48 11.43 14.94 9.24
C ALA A 48 10.85 14.17 10.45
N CYS A 49 10.82 12.84 10.38
CA CYS A 49 10.40 11.97 11.46
C CYS A 49 11.29 12.14 12.71
N GLU A 50 12.61 12.11 12.53
CA GLU A 50 13.57 12.29 13.62
C GLU A 50 13.39 13.64 14.32
N ALA A 51 13.29 14.72 13.54
CA ALA A 51 13.10 16.07 14.06
C ALA A 51 11.78 16.19 14.84
N LYS A 52 10.70 15.55 14.36
CA LYS A 52 9.41 15.53 15.04
C LYS A 52 9.48 14.77 16.36
N VAL A 53 10.13 13.60 16.37
CA VAL A 53 10.32 12.83 17.61
C VAL A 53 11.17 13.61 18.61
N ASP A 54 12.24 14.27 18.18
CA ASP A 54 13.09 15.10 19.07
C ASP A 54 12.32 16.26 19.69
N ALA A 55 11.50 16.96 18.90
CA ALA A 55 10.66 18.04 19.40
C ALA A 55 9.68 17.54 20.46
N ILE A 56 9.00 16.41 20.20
CA ILE A 56 8.07 15.78 21.15
C ILE A 56 8.80 15.36 22.43
N VAL A 57 9.97 14.73 22.31
CA VAL A 57 10.77 14.29 23.47
C VAL A 57 11.15 15.49 24.32
N LYS A 58 11.64 16.56 23.70
CA LYS A 58 12.01 17.79 24.41
C LYS A 58 10.82 18.36 25.19
N GLU A 59 9.69 18.55 24.52
CA GLU A 59 8.47 19.08 25.15
C GLU A 59 7.97 18.20 26.30
N CYS A 60 7.95 16.88 26.12
CA CYS A 60 7.49 15.95 27.14
C CYS A 60 8.42 15.93 28.37
N LEU A 61 9.73 16.01 28.16
CA LEU A 61 10.70 16.08 29.25
C LEU A 61 10.61 17.40 30.02
N GLU A 62 10.41 18.53 29.33
CA GLU A 62 10.21 19.85 29.95
C GLU A 62 8.93 19.90 30.80
N ASN A 63 7.86 19.26 30.32
CA ASN A 63 6.57 19.19 31.00
C ASN A 63 6.43 18.02 31.99
N ASN A 64 7.48 17.19 32.14
CA ASN A 64 7.46 15.96 32.95
C ASN A 64 6.23 15.07 32.65
N CYS A 65 5.92 14.89 31.37
CA CYS A 65 4.80 14.10 30.89
C CYS A 65 5.24 13.03 29.88
N ARG A 66 4.33 12.13 29.54
CA ARG A 66 4.51 11.19 28.42
C ARG A 66 3.79 11.70 27.19
N PHE A 67 4.31 11.37 26.02
CA PHE A 67 3.67 11.73 24.77
C PHE A 67 2.29 11.09 24.68
N ARG A 68 1.32 11.87 24.18
CA ARG A 68 -0.03 11.42 23.85
C ARG A 68 -0.34 11.90 22.45
N ASP A 69 -0.73 10.97 21.60
CA ASP A 69 -1.04 11.25 20.21
C ASP A 69 -2.48 11.74 20.07
N ALA A 70 -2.65 13.07 20.12
CA ALA A 70 -3.97 13.69 20.01
C ALA A 70 -4.69 13.40 18.68
N LYS A 71 -3.96 12.97 17.64
CA LYS A 71 -4.55 12.62 16.33
C LYS A 71 -4.98 11.14 16.23
N PHE A 72 -4.61 10.31 17.21
CA PHE A 72 -4.91 8.89 17.23
C PHE A 72 -5.03 8.40 18.68
N ASP A 73 -5.99 9.00 19.41
CA ASP A 73 -6.16 8.84 20.86
C ASP A 73 -7.07 7.66 21.20
N LEU A 74 -6.47 6.48 21.43
CA LEU A 74 -7.21 5.25 21.77
C LEU A 74 -7.94 5.30 23.12
N LEU A 75 -7.69 6.30 23.97
CA LEU A 75 -8.36 6.43 25.27
C LEU A 75 -9.58 7.36 25.19
N ASN A 76 -9.44 8.53 24.57
CA ASN A 76 -10.51 9.53 24.51
C ASN A 76 -11.28 9.53 23.18
N ASP A 77 -10.66 9.12 22.08
CA ASP A 77 -11.25 9.11 20.75
C ASP A 77 -11.22 7.71 20.12
N ARG A 78 -11.53 6.72 20.96
CA ARG A 78 -11.47 5.30 20.58
C ARG A 78 -12.31 4.98 19.35
N ARG A 79 -13.45 5.66 19.15
CA ARG A 79 -14.34 5.37 18.03
C ARG A 79 -13.67 5.69 16.69
N ASN A 80 -13.09 6.87 16.53
CA ASN A 80 -12.43 7.27 15.28
C ASN A 80 -11.14 6.49 15.03
N CYS A 81 -10.45 6.02 16.07
CA CYS A 81 -9.26 5.19 15.89
C CYS A 81 -9.59 3.75 15.51
N LEU A 82 -10.79 3.26 15.85
CA LEU A 82 -11.18 1.88 15.65
C LEU A 82 -12.02 1.68 14.40
N TYR A 83 -12.91 2.61 14.10
CA TYR A 83 -13.95 2.41 13.10
C TYR A 83 -13.95 3.53 12.08
N ASN A 84 -14.31 3.15 10.87
CA ASN A 84 -14.69 4.11 9.87
C ASN A 84 -16.06 4.71 10.25
N SER A 85 -16.03 5.86 10.93
CA SER A 85 -17.18 6.47 11.61
C SER A 85 -18.39 6.79 10.73
N LEU A 86 -18.24 6.69 9.41
CA LEU A 86 -19.27 6.98 8.42
C LEU A 86 -20.10 5.74 8.02
N ILE A 87 -19.57 4.51 8.17
CA ILE A 87 -20.22 3.28 7.65
C ILE A 87 -20.18 2.06 8.57
N SER A 88 -19.36 2.06 9.63
CA SER A 88 -19.11 0.86 10.43
C SER A 88 -20.34 0.32 11.16
N GLU A 89 -20.73 -0.92 10.83
CA GLU A 89 -21.59 -1.79 11.65
C GLU A 89 -20.76 -2.71 12.57
N THR A 90 -19.44 -2.78 12.36
CA THR A 90 -18.50 -3.61 13.14
C THR A 90 -18.45 -3.14 14.58
N VAL A 91 -18.51 -4.10 15.51
CA VAL A 91 -18.32 -3.84 16.94
C VAL A 91 -17.20 -4.74 17.44
N TYR A 92 -15.99 -4.19 17.58
CA TYR A 92 -14.94 -4.77 18.40
C TYR A 92 -15.43 -4.98 19.84
N ALA A 93 -16.04 -6.14 20.08
CA ALA A 93 -16.50 -6.57 21.39
C ALA A 93 -15.32 -6.92 22.30
N ASP A 94 -15.55 -6.94 23.61
CA ASP A 94 -14.60 -7.43 24.62
C ASP A 94 -13.30 -6.62 24.84
N ILE A 95 -13.21 -5.40 24.28
CA ILE A 95 -12.13 -4.46 24.65
C ILE A 95 -12.31 -4.05 26.12
N SER A 96 -11.35 -4.42 26.95
CA SER A 96 -11.37 -4.11 28.39
C SER A 96 -10.84 -2.71 28.71
N GLY A 97 -9.99 -2.14 27.86
CA GLY A 97 -9.53 -0.76 28.00
C GLY A 97 -8.24 -0.46 27.25
N THR A 98 -7.66 0.69 27.57
CA THR A 98 -6.43 1.21 26.98
C THR A 98 -5.38 1.41 28.07
N LYS A 99 -4.15 0.95 27.86
CA LYS A 99 -3.02 1.15 28.78
C LYS A 99 -1.73 1.39 28.01
N ARG A 100 -0.75 2.02 28.66
CA ARG A 100 0.60 2.15 28.10
C ARG A 100 1.38 0.85 28.26
N ILE A 101 2.33 0.61 27.36
CA ILE A 101 3.19 -0.58 27.38
C ILE A 101 3.81 -0.86 28.77
N PRO A 102 4.40 0.12 29.49
CA PRO A 102 4.96 -0.11 30.83
C PRO A 102 3.95 -0.51 31.91
N ASP A 103 2.65 -0.26 31.69
CA ASP A 103 1.58 -0.63 32.62
C ASP A 103 0.94 -1.99 32.27
N LEU A 104 1.19 -2.47 31.05
CA LEU A 104 0.76 -3.77 30.55
C LEU A 104 1.78 -4.86 30.88
N PHE A 105 3.06 -4.59 30.64
CA PHE A 105 4.10 -5.61 30.64
C PHE A 105 5.26 -5.30 31.59
N ARG A 106 5.91 -6.36 32.09
CA ARG A 106 7.04 -6.22 33.01
C ARG A 106 8.35 -6.12 32.25
N LYS A 107 9.06 -4.98 32.39
CA LYS A 107 10.32 -4.68 31.69
C LYS A 107 10.16 -4.80 30.15
N PRO A 108 9.25 -4.00 29.57
CA PRO A 108 9.05 -4.02 28.13
C PRO A 108 10.30 -3.55 27.39
N VAL A 109 10.50 -4.09 26.21
CA VAL A 109 11.53 -3.72 25.24
C VAL A 109 10.86 -3.55 23.89
N PHE A 110 11.42 -2.72 23.02
CA PHE A 110 10.87 -2.58 21.68
C PHE A 110 11.24 -3.79 20.80
N PHE A 111 12.55 -4.11 20.75
CA PHE A 111 13.08 -5.35 20.17
C PHE A 111 13.80 -6.14 21.26
N LEU A 112 13.55 -7.44 21.33
CA LEU A 112 14.30 -8.33 22.22
C LEU A 112 15.59 -8.80 21.54
N ASN A 113 15.48 -9.39 20.35
CA ASN A 113 16.60 -9.97 19.59
C ASN A 113 16.62 -9.54 18.11
N GLY A 114 16.06 -8.36 17.81
CA GLY A 114 15.70 -7.97 16.45
C GLY A 114 14.28 -8.42 16.12
N ALA A 115 13.74 -7.95 15.01
CA ALA A 115 12.43 -8.39 14.55
C ALA A 115 12.55 -9.78 13.90
N SER A 116 11.70 -10.71 14.30
CA SER A 116 11.61 -12.04 13.68
C SER A 116 10.18 -12.31 13.23
N PRO A 117 9.98 -13.15 12.20
CA PRO A 117 8.65 -13.67 11.92
C PRO A 117 8.11 -14.45 13.14
N ASP A 118 8.98 -15.05 13.96
CA ASP A 118 8.58 -15.81 15.16
C ASP A 118 7.88 -14.98 16.23
N ASP A 119 8.09 -13.67 16.22
CA ASP A 119 7.46 -12.79 17.19
C ASP A 119 5.98 -12.62 16.86
N ILE A 120 5.56 -12.85 15.62
CA ILE A 120 4.31 -12.30 15.12
C ILE A 120 3.10 -13.15 15.49
N LEU A 121 2.15 -12.56 16.23
CA LEU A 121 0.83 -13.11 16.48
C LEU A 121 -0.25 -12.11 16.03
N GLN A 122 -1.10 -12.51 15.09
CA GLN A 122 -2.25 -11.71 14.69
C GLN A 122 -3.27 -11.57 15.83
N GLY A 123 -3.89 -10.39 15.90
CA GLY A 123 -4.96 -10.10 16.86
C GLY A 123 -6.37 -10.23 16.28
N ALA A 124 -7.27 -9.37 16.77
CA ALA A 124 -8.70 -9.42 16.46
C ALA A 124 -9.12 -8.75 15.14
N VAL A 125 -8.23 -8.03 14.45
CA VAL A 125 -8.54 -7.39 13.15
C VAL A 125 -8.21 -8.35 12.00
N GLY A 126 -8.97 -8.31 10.91
CA GLY A 126 -8.76 -9.12 9.70
C GLY A 126 -7.60 -8.66 8.81
N ASP A 127 -6.55 -8.11 9.41
CA ASP A 127 -5.37 -7.53 8.73
C ASP A 127 -4.29 -8.59 8.41
N CYS A 128 -4.68 -9.86 8.26
CA CYS A 128 -3.75 -10.97 8.06
C CYS A 128 -2.76 -10.73 6.91
N TRP A 129 -3.19 -10.01 5.87
CA TRP A 129 -2.37 -9.59 4.73
C TRP A 129 -1.20 -8.68 5.16
N PHE A 130 -1.44 -7.75 6.10
CA PHE A 130 -0.42 -6.85 6.61
C PHE A 130 0.49 -7.59 7.60
N VAL A 131 -0.07 -8.40 8.49
CA VAL A 131 0.72 -9.21 9.44
C VAL A 131 1.61 -10.24 8.72
N ALA A 132 1.12 -10.85 7.63
CA ALA A 132 1.92 -11.69 6.75
C ALA A 132 3.01 -10.87 6.04
N SER A 133 2.73 -9.65 5.59
CA SER A 133 3.77 -8.79 5.00
C SER A 133 4.89 -8.47 6.01
N LEU A 134 4.56 -8.21 7.28
CA LEU A 134 5.54 -8.01 8.34
C LEU A 134 6.41 -9.25 8.57
N ALA A 135 5.83 -10.45 8.47
CA ALA A 135 6.57 -11.71 8.57
C ALA A 135 7.54 -11.91 7.40
N VAL A 136 7.16 -11.53 6.18
CA VAL A 136 8.08 -11.55 5.04
C VAL A 136 9.23 -10.56 5.24
N ILE A 137 8.96 -9.36 5.76
CA ILE A 137 9.97 -8.32 5.96
C ILE A 137 10.91 -8.63 7.13
N SER A 138 10.39 -9.10 8.26
CA SER A 138 11.23 -9.45 9.43
C SER A 138 12.07 -10.71 9.20
N ASN A 139 11.72 -11.54 8.21
CA ASN A 139 12.55 -12.66 7.77
C ASN A 139 13.89 -12.21 7.16
N ILE A 140 13.96 -10.95 6.68
CA ILE A 140 15.19 -10.35 6.17
C ILE A 140 15.86 -9.55 7.29
N PRO A 141 17.04 -9.99 7.78
CA PRO A 141 17.68 -9.36 8.93
C PRO A 141 17.91 -7.86 8.74
N GLY A 142 17.38 -7.03 9.64
CA GLY A 142 17.59 -5.59 9.64
C GLY A 142 16.69 -4.80 8.69
N LEU A 143 15.82 -5.45 7.90
CA LEU A 143 14.95 -4.74 6.96
C LEU A 143 13.79 -4.04 7.68
N LEU A 144 13.11 -4.73 8.59
CA LEU A 144 12.00 -4.15 9.35
C LEU A 144 12.47 -3.00 10.27
N GLU A 145 13.63 -3.16 10.89
CA GLU A 145 14.20 -2.20 11.83
C GLU A 145 14.43 -0.83 11.17
N GLN A 146 14.65 -0.80 9.86
CA GLN A 146 14.80 0.44 9.10
C GLN A 146 13.50 1.27 9.03
N LEU A 147 12.33 0.66 9.26
CA LEU A 147 11.05 1.38 9.27
C LEU A 147 10.82 2.13 10.58
N CYS A 148 11.44 1.69 11.68
CA CYS A 148 11.44 2.42 12.95
C CYS A 148 12.59 3.43 12.96
N VAL A 149 12.29 4.68 12.60
CA VAL A 149 13.32 5.72 12.41
C VAL A 149 13.89 6.20 13.74
N LYS A 150 13.02 6.48 14.72
CA LYS A 150 13.43 7.03 16.02
C LYS A 150 12.39 6.73 17.08
N ARG A 151 12.83 6.51 18.31
CA ARG A 151 11.95 6.25 19.45
C ARG A 151 12.55 6.74 20.77
N HIS A 152 11.70 6.97 21.75
CA HIS A 152 12.09 7.29 23.12
C HIS A 152 11.11 6.65 24.12
N GLU A 153 11.43 5.45 24.58
CA GLU A 153 10.54 4.55 25.31
C GLU A 153 10.05 5.13 26.65
N GLN A 154 10.87 5.94 27.33
CA GLN A 154 10.46 6.59 28.59
C GLN A 154 9.38 7.66 28.38
N VAL A 155 9.44 8.37 27.26
CA VAL A 155 8.43 9.37 26.86
C VAL A 155 7.23 8.65 26.23
N GLY A 156 7.45 7.46 25.66
CA GLY A 156 6.42 6.67 25.00
C GLY A 156 6.11 7.18 23.60
N VAL A 157 7.13 7.61 22.84
CA VAL A 157 6.99 8.12 21.46
C VAL A 157 7.81 7.27 20.48
N TYR A 158 7.20 6.93 19.35
CA TYR A 158 7.78 6.05 18.32
C TYR A 158 7.48 6.62 16.93
N GLY A 159 8.52 6.83 16.14
CA GLY A 159 8.46 7.35 14.78
C GLY A 159 8.75 6.27 13.74
N PHE A 160 7.87 6.17 12.76
CA PHE A 160 7.90 5.20 11.67
C PHE A 160 7.87 5.89 10.31
N ILE A 161 8.29 5.16 9.27
CA ILE A 161 8.08 5.53 7.87
C ILE A 161 7.40 4.38 7.12
N PHE A 162 6.56 4.74 6.17
CA PHE A 162 5.89 3.82 5.26
C PHE A 162 5.93 4.40 3.85
N PHE A 163 5.90 3.56 2.85
CA PHE A 163 5.75 3.95 1.46
C PHE A 163 4.26 4.00 1.13
N LYS A 164 3.77 5.13 0.64
CA LYS A 164 2.36 5.33 0.32
C LYS A 164 2.22 6.19 -0.92
N ASP A 165 1.39 5.74 -1.86
CA ASP A 165 1.07 6.47 -3.09
C ASP A 165 2.32 7.02 -3.81
N GLY A 166 3.37 6.20 -3.87
CA GLY A 166 4.61 6.53 -4.57
C GLY A 166 5.63 7.35 -3.79
N ASP A 167 5.39 7.69 -2.52
CA ASP A 167 6.32 8.44 -1.69
C ASP A 167 6.44 7.89 -0.25
N TRP A 168 7.51 8.27 0.46
CA TRP A 168 7.73 7.88 1.85
C TRP A 168 7.07 8.89 2.80
N VAL A 169 6.11 8.42 3.58
CA VAL A 169 5.41 9.19 4.61
C VAL A 169 5.93 8.81 5.99
N SER A 170 6.00 9.78 6.90
CA SER A 170 6.36 9.55 8.30
C SER A 170 5.15 9.66 9.22
N THR A 171 5.10 8.79 10.22
CA THR A 171 4.07 8.82 11.26
C THR A 171 4.71 8.65 12.63
N VAL A 172 4.09 9.25 13.64
CA VAL A 172 4.54 9.18 15.03
C VAL A 172 3.36 8.76 15.88
N VAL A 173 3.55 7.77 16.74
CA VAL A 173 2.52 7.23 17.64
C VAL A 173 3.01 7.18 19.08
N ASP A 174 2.06 7.17 20.01
CA ASP A 174 2.35 6.91 21.43
C ASP A 174 2.28 5.40 21.78
N ASP A 175 2.67 5.05 23.01
CA ASP A 175 2.69 3.67 23.54
C ASP A 175 1.36 3.17 24.14
N GLN A 176 0.24 3.84 23.90
CA GLN A 176 -1.07 3.35 24.34
C GLN A 176 -1.56 2.22 23.44
N LEU A 177 -1.95 1.10 24.03
CA LEU A 177 -2.49 -0.07 23.32
C LEU A 177 -3.80 -0.53 23.96
N LEU A 178 -4.66 -1.13 23.12
CA LEU A 178 -5.89 -1.76 23.57
C LEU A 178 -5.61 -3.17 24.09
N TYR A 179 -6.27 -3.51 25.19
CA TYR A 179 -6.17 -4.82 25.80
C TYR A 179 -7.55 -5.40 26.13
N LYS A 180 -7.61 -6.72 26.19
CA LYS A 180 -8.72 -7.49 26.77
C LYS A 180 -8.26 -8.28 27.98
N ILE A 181 -9.22 -8.65 28.82
CA ILE A 181 -9.01 -9.61 29.90
C ILE A 181 -9.51 -10.97 29.39
N ASN A 182 -8.61 -11.94 29.27
CA ASN A 182 -8.96 -13.28 28.83
C ASN A 182 -9.73 -14.05 29.94
N LEU A 183 -10.22 -15.24 29.62
CA LEU A 183 -10.97 -16.09 30.58
C LEU A 183 -10.17 -16.46 31.84
N SER A 184 -8.83 -16.41 31.79
CA SER A 184 -7.96 -16.65 32.93
C SER A 184 -7.70 -15.41 33.79
N GLY A 185 -8.31 -14.26 33.45
CA GLY A 185 -8.12 -12.98 34.13
C GLY A 185 -6.82 -12.25 33.76
N ARG A 186 -6.07 -12.74 32.76
CA ARG A 186 -4.83 -12.11 32.28
C ARG A 186 -5.13 -11.06 31.22
N ARG A 187 -4.28 -10.05 31.16
CA ARG A 187 -4.35 -9.01 30.12
C ARG A 187 -3.65 -9.52 28.86
N GLU A 188 -4.31 -9.40 27.73
CA GLU A 188 -3.78 -9.69 26.40
C GLU A 188 -4.02 -8.49 25.50
N LEU A 189 -3.13 -8.23 24.55
CA LEU A 189 -3.39 -7.21 23.54
C LEU A 189 -4.60 -7.61 22.71
N TYR A 190 -5.37 -6.61 22.31
CA TYR A 190 -6.59 -6.82 21.54
C TYR A 190 -6.27 -7.10 20.06
N PHE A 191 -5.34 -6.33 19.51
CA PHE A 191 -4.81 -6.50 18.15
C PHE A 191 -3.51 -7.32 18.17
N SER A 192 -2.61 -7.09 17.21
CA SER A 192 -1.38 -7.87 17.09
C SER A 192 -0.54 -7.84 18.37
N ALA A 193 0.20 -8.93 18.61
CA ALA A 193 1.05 -9.09 19.78
C ALA A 193 2.33 -9.82 19.42
N CYS A 194 3.41 -9.53 20.15
CA CYS A 194 4.61 -10.34 20.08
C CYS A 194 4.44 -11.63 20.91
N HIS A 195 5.04 -12.75 20.48
CA HIS A 195 5.03 -14.01 21.22
C HIS A 195 5.68 -13.85 22.61
N ASP A 196 6.73 -13.03 22.76
CA ASP A 196 7.22 -12.58 24.06
C ASP A 196 6.47 -11.30 24.46
N GLU A 197 5.69 -11.36 25.55
CA GLU A 197 4.91 -10.23 26.07
C GLU A 197 5.75 -8.98 26.38
N ARG A 198 7.08 -9.10 26.51
CA ARG A 198 7.96 -7.94 26.74
C ARG A 198 8.21 -7.15 25.46
N GLU A 199 8.05 -7.78 24.30
CA GLU A 199 8.35 -7.17 23.01
C GLU A 199 7.13 -6.43 22.46
N SER A 200 7.37 -5.29 21.79
CA SER A 200 6.30 -4.34 21.47
C SER A 200 6.41 -3.71 20.08
N TRP A 201 7.36 -4.15 19.24
CA TRP A 201 7.52 -3.60 17.89
C TRP A 201 6.28 -3.83 17.03
N LEU A 202 5.70 -5.04 17.08
CA LEU A 202 4.57 -5.44 16.24
C LEU A 202 3.31 -4.60 16.53
N PRO A 203 2.78 -4.55 17.77
CA PRO A 203 1.58 -3.75 18.05
C PRO A 203 1.77 -2.25 17.77
N LEU A 204 2.99 -1.72 17.94
CA LEU A 204 3.27 -0.32 17.63
C LEU A 204 3.37 -0.06 16.12
N MET A 205 3.89 -1.03 15.35
CA MET A 205 3.94 -0.96 13.89
C MET A 205 2.53 -1.03 13.29
N GLU A 206 1.72 -1.99 13.74
CA GLU A 206 0.30 -2.12 13.35
C GLU A 206 -0.48 -0.85 13.70
N LYS A 207 -0.30 -0.30 14.90
CA LYS A 207 -0.91 0.99 15.28
C LYS A 207 -0.49 2.14 14.36
N ALA A 208 0.80 2.22 14.04
CA ALA A 208 1.32 3.26 13.14
C ALA A 208 0.75 3.12 11.72
N TYR A 209 0.58 1.87 11.26
CA TYR A 209 -0.02 1.54 9.98
C TYR A 209 -1.54 1.85 9.96
N ALA A 210 -2.28 1.49 11.02
CA ALA A 210 -3.68 1.86 11.19
C ALA A 210 -3.86 3.38 11.17
N LYS A 211 -2.99 4.12 11.87
CA LYS A 211 -3.04 5.59 11.89
C LYS A 211 -2.91 6.23 10.51
N ILE A 212 -2.01 5.73 9.65
CA ILE A 212 -1.89 6.27 8.29
C ILE A 212 -3.05 5.86 7.37
N HIS A 213 -3.78 4.80 7.75
CA HIS A 213 -5.02 4.35 7.11
C HIS A 213 -6.28 4.91 7.77
N GLY A 214 -6.13 5.78 8.78
CA GLY A 214 -7.23 6.46 9.47
C GLY A 214 -7.69 5.73 10.73
N ASP A 215 -7.87 4.41 10.66
CA ASP A 215 -8.37 3.58 11.74
C ASP A 215 -7.92 2.11 11.58
N TYR A 216 -8.22 1.28 12.59
CA TYR A 216 -7.92 -0.15 12.56
C TYR A 216 -8.84 -0.94 11.62
N GLU A 217 -10.11 -0.57 11.50
CA GLU A 217 -11.08 -1.28 10.63
C GLU A 217 -10.69 -1.18 9.15
N SER A 218 -10.09 -0.08 8.73
CA SER A 218 -9.58 0.14 7.37
C SER A 218 -8.42 -0.79 7.00
N LEU A 219 -7.88 -1.56 7.95
CA LEU A 219 -6.91 -2.63 7.70
C LEU A 219 -7.58 -3.99 7.46
N ASP A 220 -8.88 -4.13 7.69
CA ASP A 220 -9.61 -5.37 7.46
C ASP A 220 -9.70 -5.67 5.96
N GLY A 221 -9.12 -6.80 5.56
CA GLY A 221 -9.03 -7.18 4.15
C GLY A 221 -7.94 -6.44 3.36
N GLY A 222 -7.18 -7.21 2.59
CA GLY A 222 -6.13 -6.67 1.74
C GLY A 222 -5.25 -7.77 1.16
N TYR A 223 -4.14 -7.36 0.55
CA TYR A 223 -3.26 -8.25 -0.21
C TYR A 223 -1.83 -8.16 0.29
N THR A 224 -1.16 -9.31 0.46
CA THR A 224 0.16 -9.34 1.10
C THR A 224 1.20 -8.56 0.30
N ALA A 225 1.17 -8.64 -1.03
CA ALA A 225 2.11 -7.94 -1.91
C ALA A 225 2.05 -6.42 -1.74
N GLU A 226 0.85 -5.94 -1.50
CA GLU A 226 0.51 -4.55 -1.27
C GLU A 226 1.02 -4.04 0.09
N GLY A 227 0.94 -4.87 1.14
CA GLY A 227 1.57 -4.57 2.43
C GLY A 227 3.10 -4.55 2.32
N ILE A 228 3.67 -5.49 1.57
CA ILE A 228 5.11 -5.52 1.29
C ILE A 228 5.54 -4.27 0.52
N GLU A 229 4.76 -3.82 -0.47
CA GLU A 229 5.03 -2.57 -1.19
C GLU A 229 5.04 -1.36 -0.23
N ASP A 230 4.04 -1.24 0.64
CA ASP A 230 3.98 -0.14 1.61
C ASP A 230 5.13 -0.19 2.65
N LEU A 231 5.69 -1.37 2.89
CA LEU A 231 6.84 -1.55 3.80
C LEU A 231 8.20 -1.40 3.10
N THR A 232 8.28 -1.41 1.76
CA THR A 232 9.56 -1.46 1.05
C THR A 232 9.77 -0.39 -0.02
N GLY A 233 8.70 0.15 -0.59
CA GLY A 233 8.74 0.94 -1.82
C GLY A 233 8.87 0.12 -3.10
N GLY A 234 8.71 -1.20 -3.00
CA GLY A 234 8.74 -2.14 -4.11
C GLY A 234 7.56 -2.01 -5.07
N THR A 235 7.31 -3.05 -5.84
CA THR A 235 6.20 -3.11 -6.80
C THR A 235 5.40 -4.38 -6.59
N ALA A 236 4.17 -4.23 -6.07
CA ALA A 236 3.24 -5.32 -5.88
C ALA A 236 2.67 -5.83 -7.21
N SER A 237 2.54 -7.13 -7.34
CA SER A 237 1.90 -7.83 -8.44
C SER A 237 1.29 -9.10 -7.91
N MET A 238 0.22 -9.56 -8.54
CA MET A 238 -0.49 -10.74 -8.11
C MET A 238 -0.70 -11.66 -9.31
N MET A 239 -0.67 -12.97 -9.06
CA MET A 239 -0.85 -13.98 -10.09
C MET A 239 -1.58 -15.20 -9.54
N PHE A 240 -2.45 -15.79 -10.37
CA PHE A 240 -3.01 -17.09 -10.04
C PHE A 240 -1.97 -18.18 -10.28
N THR A 241 -1.90 -19.15 -9.36
CA THR A 241 -1.03 -20.31 -9.51
C THR A 241 -1.43 -21.19 -10.70
N SER A 242 -2.72 -21.19 -11.06
CA SER A 242 -3.27 -21.86 -12.24
C SER A 242 -2.82 -21.24 -13.56
N ASP A 243 -2.44 -19.95 -13.57
CA ASP A 243 -1.96 -19.24 -14.76
C ASP A 243 -0.46 -19.46 -15.02
N ILE A 244 0.24 -20.21 -14.15
CA ILE A 244 1.64 -20.58 -14.35
C ILE A 244 1.74 -21.66 -15.42
N LEU A 245 2.13 -21.23 -16.63
CA LEU A 245 2.31 -22.13 -17.77
C LEU A 245 3.48 -23.10 -17.59
N ASP A 246 4.65 -22.57 -17.23
CA ASP A 246 5.88 -23.36 -17.05
C ASP A 246 6.32 -23.27 -15.59
N ARG A 247 6.01 -24.32 -14.84
CA ARG A 247 6.27 -24.40 -13.40
C ARG A 247 7.75 -24.57 -13.10
N ASP A 248 8.53 -25.13 -14.02
CA ASP A 248 9.97 -25.32 -13.86
C ASP A 248 10.68 -23.99 -14.09
N ARG A 249 10.34 -23.29 -15.17
CA ARG A 249 10.87 -21.95 -15.43
C ARG A 249 10.47 -20.97 -14.33
N PHE A 250 9.23 -21.02 -13.85
CA PHE A 250 8.80 -20.17 -12.72
C PHE A 250 9.61 -20.45 -11.45
N TRP A 251 9.95 -21.72 -11.19
CA TRP A 251 10.81 -22.06 -10.07
C TRP A 251 12.21 -21.44 -10.20
N GLU A 252 12.83 -21.59 -11.38
CA GLU A 252 14.19 -21.09 -11.63
C GLU A 252 14.28 -19.57 -11.68
N GLU A 253 13.30 -18.89 -12.29
CA GLU A 253 13.35 -17.44 -12.53
C GLU A 253 12.70 -16.60 -11.42
N GLU A 254 11.74 -17.14 -10.66
CA GLU A 254 10.95 -16.37 -9.68
C GLU A 254 11.08 -16.93 -8.26
N MET A 255 10.82 -18.22 -8.04
CA MET A 255 10.85 -18.80 -6.68
C MET A 255 12.25 -18.76 -6.07
N LYS A 256 13.30 -19.08 -6.85
CA LYS A 256 14.71 -18.99 -6.40
C LYS A 256 15.15 -17.56 -6.07
N GLU A 257 14.38 -16.55 -6.46
CA GLU A 257 14.67 -15.13 -6.22
C GLU A 257 13.97 -14.57 -4.96
N VAL A 258 13.21 -15.41 -4.24
CA VAL A 258 12.63 -15.09 -2.93
C VAL A 258 13.72 -14.64 -1.95
N ASN A 259 13.47 -13.54 -1.25
CA ASN A 259 14.39 -12.82 -0.34
C ASN A 259 15.65 -12.23 -0.97
N LYS A 260 15.78 -12.25 -2.31
CA LYS A 260 16.91 -11.62 -3.03
C LYS A 260 16.45 -10.38 -3.78
N HIS A 261 15.45 -10.57 -4.65
CA HIS A 261 14.95 -9.55 -5.57
C HIS A 261 13.42 -9.48 -5.52
N THR A 262 12.80 -10.49 -4.91
CA THR A 262 11.36 -10.67 -4.84
C THR A 262 10.99 -11.12 -3.45
N LEU A 263 9.92 -10.55 -2.91
CA LEU A 263 9.31 -10.91 -1.64
C LEU A 263 7.92 -11.47 -1.94
N MET A 264 7.53 -12.54 -1.27
CA MET A 264 6.31 -13.27 -1.61
C MET A 264 5.44 -13.58 -0.40
N GLY A 265 4.13 -13.39 -0.59
CA GLY A 265 3.09 -14.05 0.18
C GLY A 265 2.31 -15.01 -0.71
N CYS A 266 1.40 -15.75 -0.11
CA CYS A 266 0.44 -16.58 -0.83
C CYS A 266 -0.92 -16.54 -0.15
N PHE A 267 -1.96 -16.77 -0.94
CA PHE A 267 -3.34 -16.71 -0.51
C PHE A 267 -4.14 -17.85 -1.11
N ILE A 268 -5.10 -18.33 -0.34
CA ILE A 268 -6.04 -19.37 -0.72
C ILE A 268 -7.47 -18.81 -0.67
N GLN A 269 -8.11 -18.74 -1.84
CA GLN A 269 -9.53 -18.41 -1.92
C GLN A 269 -10.38 -19.54 -1.32
N PHE A 270 -11.64 -19.23 -0.97
CA PHE A 270 -12.58 -20.24 -0.50
C PHE A 270 -12.84 -21.26 -1.63
N GLU A 271 -12.27 -22.47 -1.50
CA GLU A 271 -12.44 -23.56 -2.47
C GLU A 271 -13.48 -24.61 -2.02
N GLU A 272 -13.94 -25.42 -2.99
CA GLU A 272 -14.84 -26.56 -2.77
C GLU A 272 -14.13 -27.76 -2.11
N GLU A 273 -12.84 -27.98 -2.40
CA GLU A 273 -12.01 -28.89 -1.62
C GLU A 273 -11.66 -28.22 -0.29
N ASN A 274 -11.69 -28.96 0.82
CA ASN A 274 -11.47 -28.38 2.15
C ASN A 274 -9.96 -28.41 2.50
N PRO A 275 -9.17 -27.33 2.24
CA PRO A 275 -7.75 -27.25 2.56
C PRO A 275 -7.48 -27.32 4.06
N GLU A 276 -8.49 -27.08 4.91
CA GLU A 276 -8.37 -27.20 6.36
C GLU A 276 -8.10 -28.65 6.77
N LYS A 277 -8.53 -29.63 5.94
CA LYS A 277 -8.14 -31.04 6.13
C LYS A 277 -6.63 -31.24 6.07
N HIS A 278 -5.93 -30.36 5.39
CA HIS A 278 -4.48 -30.36 5.26
C HIS A 278 -3.78 -29.38 6.20
N GLY A 279 -4.51 -28.76 7.14
CA GLY A 279 -3.97 -27.77 8.06
C GLY A 279 -3.71 -26.40 7.44
N ILE A 280 -4.36 -26.09 6.32
CA ILE A 280 -4.28 -24.79 5.63
C ILE A 280 -5.63 -24.08 5.71
N GLN A 281 -5.64 -22.82 6.14
CA GLN A 281 -6.84 -22.04 6.36
C GLN A 281 -7.24 -21.27 5.09
N SER A 282 -8.47 -21.48 4.60
CA SER A 282 -9.05 -20.70 3.50
C SER A 282 -9.32 -19.25 3.89
N GLY A 283 -9.27 -18.34 2.92
CA GLY A 283 -9.56 -16.92 3.13
C GLY A 283 -8.48 -16.21 3.94
N HIS A 284 -7.25 -16.73 3.95
CA HIS A 284 -6.17 -16.27 4.82
C HIS A 284 -4.85 -16.08 4.07
N ALA A 285 -4.10 -15.06 4.47
CA ALA A 285 -2.79 -14.72 3.91
C ALA A 285 -1.66 -15.47 4.63
N TYR A 286 -0.73 -16.00 3.86
CA TYR A 286 0.46 -16.71 4.33
C TYR A 286 1.72 -16.04 3.77
N SER A 287 2.84 -16.21 4.47
CA SER A 287 4.15 -15.66 4.07
C SER A 287 5.01 -16.75 3.43
N VAL A 288 5.69 -16.46 2.32
CA VAL A 288 6.73 -17.35 1.78
C VAL A 288 8.06 -16.91 2.36
N LEU A 289 8.63 -17.71 3.27
CA LEU A 289 9.84 -17.37 4.01
C LEU A 289 11.12 -17.79 3.29
N SER A 290 11.12 -18.89 2.55
CA SER A 290 12.28 -19.36 1.79
C SER A 290 11.91 -20.49 0.84
N VAL A 291 12.81 -20.82 -0.06
CA VAL A 291 12.69 -21.99 -0.94
C VAL A 291 13.98 -22.80 -0.91
N ALA A 292 13.88 -24.11 -1.16
CA ALA A 292 15.04 -24.99 -1.20
C ALA A 292 14.86 -26.14 -2.19
N GLU A 293 15.98 -26.68 -2.67
CA GLU A 293 16.05 -27.96 -3.35
C GLU A 293 16.82 -28.94 -2.48
N TYR A 294 16.21 -30.07 -2.15
CA TYR A 294 16.83 -31.12 -1.34
C TYR A 294 16.56 -32.48 -1.99
N GLU A 295 17.62 -33.22 -2.33
CA GLU A 295 17.55 -34.54 -2.97
C GLU A 295 16.63 -34.61 -4.22
N GLY A 296 16.56 -33.51 -4.98
CA GLY A 296 15.72 -33.41 -6.18
C GLY A 296 14.26 -33.01 -5.91
N GLU A 297 13.85 -32.86 -4.64
CA GLU A 297 12.57 -32.26 -4.28
C GLU A 297 12.69 -30.74 -4.12
N ARG A 298 11.71 -30.01 -4.67
CA ARG A 298 11.57 -28.56 -4.53
C ARG A 298 10.61 -28.25 -3.39
N LEU A 299 11.07 -27.50 -2.41
CA LEU A 299 10.37 -27.23 -1.15
C LEU A 299 10.18 -25.74 -0.93
N VAL A 300 8.99 -25.37 -0.45
CA VAL A 300 8.62 -24.00 -0.10
C VAL A 300 8.42 -23.94 1.42
N HIS A 301 9.05 -22.98 2.06
CA HIS A 301 8.89 -22.69 3.49
C HIS A 301 7.86 -21.58 3.65
N VAL A 302 6.75 -21.90 4.29
CA VAL A 302 5.59 -21.03 4.41
C VAL A 302 5.31 -20.75 5.89
N ARG A 303 4.72 -19.59 6.19
CA ARG A 303 4.30 -19.22 7.55
C ARG A 303 2.88 -18.73 7.63
N ASN A 304 2.13 -19.30 8.56
CA ASN A 304 0.84 -18.84 9.04
C ASN A 304 1.03 -17.67 10.05
N PRO A 305 0.50 -16.46 9.79
CA PRO A 305 0.63 -15.32 10.71
C PRO A 305 -0.08 -15.50 12.06
N TRP A 306 -0.94 -16.51 12.22
CA TRP A 306 -1.51 -16.88 13.53
C TRP A 306 -0.52 -17.53 14.49
N GLY A 307 0.65 -17.95 13.99
CA GLY A 307 1.67 -18.63 14.79
C GLY A 307 1.27 -20.03 15.24
N LYS A 308 0.31 -20.64 14.53
CA LYS A 308 -0.23 -21.98 14.78
C LYS A 308 -0.98 -22.48 13.54
N ILE A 309 -1.37 -23.76 13.54
CA ILE A 309 -2.11 -24.42 12.45
C ILE A 309 -1.23 -24.48 11.20
N GLU A 310 -0.70 -25.67 10.96
CA GLU A 310 0.36 -25.95 9.99
C GLU A 310 -0.05 -27.07 9.05
N TRP A 311 0.61 -27.09 7.90
CA TRP A 311 0.54 -28.17 6.92
C TRP A 311 0.76 -29.54 7.58
N ASN A 312 -0.06 -30.54 7.22
CA ASN A 312 0.01 -31.89 7.79
C ASN A 312 0.38 -33.00 6.78
N GLY A 313 0.85 -32.64 5.59
CA GLY A 313 1.29 -33.59 4.56
C GLY A 313 2.79 -33.84 4.56
N ASP A 314 3.34 -34.23 3.40
CA ASP A 314 4.79 -34.43 3.21
C ASP A 314 5.58 -33.18 3.62
N TRP A 315 6.69 -33.34 4.35
CA TRP A 315 7.53 -32.26 4.89
C TRP A 315 6.87 -31.35 5.94
N SER A 316 5.67 -31.70 6.43
CA SER A 316 5.14 -31.15 7.68
C SER A 316 6.07 -31.45 8.86
N ASP A 317 5.86 -30.75 9.97
CA ASP A 317 6.62 -30.93 11.21
C ASP A 317 6.66 -32.38 11.71
N GLN A 318 5.58 -33.14 11.47
CA GLN A 318 5.45 -34.55 11.87
C GLN A 318 5.81 -35.54 10.75
N SER A 319 6.36 -35.07 9.64
CA SER A 319 6.66 -35.91 8.48
C SER A 319 7.85 -36.83 8.75
N GLU A 320 7.70 -38.13 8.46
CA GLU A 320 8.78 -39.13 8.54
C GLU A 320 9.92 -38.87 7.53
N LYS A 321 9.76 -37.90 6.61
CA LYS A 321 10.80 -37.50 5.66
C LYS A 321 11.96 -36.73 6.28
N TRP A 322 11.78 -36.19 7.50
CA TRP A 322 12.85 -35.49 8.20
C TRP A 322 13.94 -36.45 8.66
N THR A 323 15.12 -36.34 8.06
CA THR A 323 16.36 -36.95 8.57
C THR A 323 17.23 -35.91 9.27
N ASP A 324 18.25 -36.33 10.00
CA ASP A 324 19.22 -35.40 10.63
C ASP A 324 19.89 -34.51 9.58
N GLU A 325 20.20 -35.06 8.40
CA GLU A 325 20.79 -34.33 7.27
C GLU A 325 19.81 -33.30 6.68
N ALA A 326 18.54 -33.70 6.45
CA ALA A 326 17.52 -32.82 5.92
C ALA A 326 17.20 -31.68 6.90
N THR A 327 17.12 -32.00 8.19
CA THR A 327 16.88 -31.04 9.28
C THR A 327 17.99 -29.99 9.33
N ALA A 328 19.25 -30.43 9.27
CA ALA A 328 20.39 -29.52 9.24
C ALA A 328 20.45 -28.67 7.96
N ALA A 329 20.15 -29.25 6.80
CA ALA A 329 20.19 -28.57 5.50
C ALA A 329 19.10 -27.50 5.37
N LEU A 330 17.88 -27.79 5.83
CA LEU A 330 16.71 -26.91 5.72
C LEU A 330 16.50 -26.05 6.97
N LYS A 331 17.34 -26.21 7.99
CA LYS A 331 17.23 -25.53 9.30
C LYS A 331 15.84 -25.70 9.92
N PHE A 332 15.33 -26.93 9.85
CA PHE A 332 14.04 -27.27 10.40
C PHE A 332 14.11 -27.40 11.93
N GLU A 333 13.06 -26.93 12.60
CA GLU A 333 12.85 -27.09 14.04
C GLU A 333 11.40 -27.57 14.23
N GLU A 334 11.18 -28.72 14.87
CA GLU A 334 9.83 -29.25 15.12
C GLU A 334 9.15 -28.40 16.21
N LYS A 335 8.24 -27.53 15.79
CA LYS A 335 7.58 -26.57 16.69
C LYS A 335 6.33 -26.00 16.03
N ASN A 336 5.20 -26.09 16.74
CA ASN A 336 3.95 -25.46 16.31
C ASN A 336 4.01 -23.93 16.48
N ASP A 337 4.61 -23.24 15.52
CA ASP A 337 4.78 -21.78 15.45
C ASP A 337 4.27 -21.16 14.14
N GLY A 338 3.50 -21.95 13.39
CA GLY A 338 2.89 -21.59 12.12
C GLY A 338 3.83 -21.74 10.92
N ARG A 339 5.08 -22.17 11.09
CA ARG A 339 6.02 -22.40 10.00
C ARG A 339 5.99 -23.84 9.55
N PHE A 340 6.08 -24.07 8.25
CA PHE A 340 6.15 -25.44 7.71
C PHE A 340 6.80 -25.45 6.34
N TRP A 341 7.47 -26.56 6.05
CA TRP A 341 7.91 -26.87 4.69
C TRP A 341 6.82 -27.66 3.96
N MET A 342 6.71 -27.45 2.65
CA MET A 342 5.83 -28.25 1.82
C MET A 342 6.40 -28.42 0.40
N PRO A 343 6.04 -29.50 -0.31
CA PRO A 343 6.40 -29.67 -1.71
C PRO A 343 5.86 -28.54 -2.59
N TYR A 344 6.68 -28.03 -3.51
CA TYR A 344 6.29 -26.99 -4.47
C TYR A 344 5.07 -27.39 -5.33
N LYS A 345 4.94 -28.69 -5.65
CA LYS A 345 3.77 -29.24 -6.36
C LYS A 345 2.46 -29.03 -5.58
N ASP A 346 2.51 -29.19 -4.26
CA ASP A 346 1.35 -29.06 -3.38
C ASP A 346 1.09 -27.59 -3.09
N PHE A 347 2.14 -26.78 -2.96
CA PHE A 347 2.04 -25.33 -2.86
C PHE A 347 1.25 -24.74 -4.02
N LEU A 348 1.59 -25.07 -5.27
CA LEU A 348 0.87 -24.60 -6.45
C LEU A 348 -0.55 -25.15 -6.61
N ARG A 349 -0.84 -26.29 -5.97
CA ARG A 349 -2.17 -26.91 -6.01
C ARG A 349 -3.11 -26.30 -4.99
N ILE A 350 -2.59 -25.96 -3.80
CA ILE A 350 -3.38 -25.52 -2.65
C ILE A 350 -3.52 -24.00 -2.64
N PHE A 351 -2.43 -23.27 -2.83
CA PHE A 351 -2.50 -21.81 -2.86
C PHE A 351 -2.99 -21.36 -4.23
N THR A 352 -4.07 -20.60 -4.24
CA THR A 352 -4.71 -20.09 -5.47
C THR A 352 -3.96 -18.90 -6.06
N THR A 353 -3.33 -18.10 -5.21
CA THR A 353 -2.82 -16.78 -5.55
C THR A 353 -1.44 -16.57 -4.94
N LEU A 354 -0.50 -16.07 -5.73
CA LEU A 354 0.80 -15.60 -5.27
C LEU A 354 0.80 -14.08 -5.22
N ASP A 355 1.14 -13.57 -4.05
CA ASP A 355 1.36 -12.16 -3.79
C ASP A 355 2.85 -11.87 -3.97
N ARG A 356 3.23 -11.17 -5.04
CA ARG A 356 4.63 -10.93 -5.39
C ARG A 356 4.98 -9.45 -5.33
N CYS A 357 5.99 -9.08 -4.55
CA CYS A 357 6.54 -7.74 -4.54
C CYS A 357 8.01 -7.72 -5.02
N ARG A 358 8.28 -7.02 -6.12
CA ARG A 358 9.63 -6.77 -6.63
C ARG A 358 10.27 -5.66 -5.80
N VAL A 359 11.43 -5.92 -5.21
CA VAL A 359 12.17 -4.96 -4.37
C VAL A 359 13.40 -4.41 -5.09
N PHE A 360 13.75 -3.15 -4.83
CA PHE A 360 14.83 -2.48 -5.57
C PHE A 360 15.98 -2.11 -4.64
N ASP A 361 17.19 -2.46 -5.06
CA ASP A 361 18.42 -2.08 -4.36
C ASP A 361 18.93 -0.70 -4.83
N ALA A 362 20.09 -0.28 -4.32
CA ALA A 362 20.69 1.02 -4.62
C ALA A 362 21.14 1.22 -6.08
N THR A 363 21.14 0.18 -6.92
CA THR A 363 21.43 0.28 -8.37
C THR A 363 20.24 0.80 -9.16
N TRP A 364 19.05 0.86 -8.56
CA TRP A 364 17.84 1.35 -9.20
C TRP A 364 17.60 2.83 -8.86
N SER A 365 17.20 3.58 -9.87
CA SER A 365 16.59 4.91 -9.70
C SER A 365 15.08 4.82 -9.90
N VAL A 366 14.34 5.76 -9.31
CA VAL A 366 12.91 5.91 -9.52
C VAL A 366 12.57 7.36 -9.87
N ALA A 367 11.74 7.53 -10.89
CA ALA A 367 11.07 8.78 -11.20
C ALA A 367 9.56 8.59 -11.05
N SER A 368 8.86 9.58 -10.48
CA SER A 368 7.42 9.52 -10.25
C SER A 368 6.71 10.82 -10.66
N SER A 369 5.48 10.70 -11.15
CA SER A 369 4.64 11.84 -11.49
C SER A 369 3.17 11.49 -11.34
N TRP A 370 2.39 12.42 -10.78
CA TRP A 370 0.94 12.30 -10.59
C TRP A 370 0.21 13.32 -11.48
N ILE A 371 -0.86 12.89 -12.14
CA ILE A 371 -1.72 13.76 -12.95
C ILE A 371 -3.20 13.53 -12.60
N PRO A 372 -4.04 14.57 -12.69
CA PRO A 372 -5.48 14.37 -12.84
C PRO A 372 -5.76 13.73 -14.20
N TYR A 373 -6.64 12.74 -14.20
CA TYR A 373 -6.98 11.91 -15.36
C TYR A 373 -8.50 11.84 -15.50
N ASN A 374 -9.01 12.22 -16.67
CA ASN A 374 -10.44 12.15 -16.97
C ASN A 374 -10.79 10.80 -17.60
N VAL A 375 -11.64 10.03 -16.91
CA VAL A 375 -12.16 8.73 -17.38
C VAL A 375 -13.30 8.96 -18.37
N SER A 376 -13.02 9.65 -19.47
CA SER A 376 -13.95 9.90 -20.57
C SER A 376 -13.57 9.03 -21.78
N PRO A 377 -14.50 8.71 -22.70
CA PRO A 377 -14.18 8.09 -23.99
C PRO A 377 -13.12 8.86 -24.81
N ARG A 378 -12.90 10.14 -24.49
CA ARG A 378 -11.83 10.99 -25.03
C ARG A 378 -10.69 11.17 -24.02
N SER A 379 -10.28 10.07 -23.37
CA SER A 379 -9.28 10.05 -22.30
C SER A 379 -8.09 10.94 -22.62
N SER A 380 -7.83 11.89 -21.72
CA SER A 380 -6.89 12.98 -21.94
C SER A 380 -5.86 12.98 -20.80
N GLY A 381 -4.70 12.40 -21.05
CA GLY A 381 -3.60 12.31 -20.10
C GLY A 381 -2.58 11.28 -20.55
N HIS A 382 -1.30 11.63 -20.51
CA HIS A 382 -0.21 10.71 -20.81
C HIS A 382 1.03 11.10 -20.02
N TYR A 383 2.01 10.22 -20.01
CA TYR A 383 3.33 10.49 -19.44
C TYR A 383 4.39 10.37 -20.50
N GLU A 384 5.41 11.19 -20.42
CA GLU A 384 6.61 11.08 -21.25
C GLU A 384 7.80 10.84 -20.34
N PHE A 385 8.62 9.84 -20.69
CA PHE A 385 9.86 9.59 -19.98
C PHE A 385 11.02 9.34 -20.95
N GLU A 386 12.21 9.73 -20.53
CA GLU A 386 13.43 9.55 -21.31
C GLU A 386 14.44 8.73 -20.53
N LEU A 387 14.92 7.65 -21.15
CA LEU A 387 15.99 6.82 -20.62
C LEU A 387 17.33 7.28 -21.18
N THR A 388 18.24 7.63 -20.27
CA THR A 388 19.61 8.02 -20.61
C THR A 388 20.45 6.86 -21.14
N LYS A 389 20.15 5.63 -20.72
CA LYS A 389 20.84 4.40 -21.12
C LYS A 389 19.85 3.24 -21.27
N SER A 390 20.21 2.26 -22.09
CA SER A 390 19.48 1.00 -22.15
C SER A 390 19.50 0.33 -20.78
N SER A 391 18.33 -0.05 -20.26
CA SER A 391 18.16 -0.44 -18.87
C SER A 391 16.99 -1.41 -18.69
N LYS A 392 17.11 -2.30 -17.70
CA LYS A 392 15.95 -3.02 -17.17
C LYS A 392 15.05 -2.00 -16.47
N THR A 393 13.82 -1.88 -16.94
CA THR A 393 12.88 -0.86 -16.53
C THR A 393 11.59 -1.49 -16.01
N VAL A 394 11.10 -1.01 -14.87
CA VAL A 394 9.79 -1.38 -14.32
C VAL A 394 8.91 -0.15 -14.33
N LEU A 395 7.74 -0.26 -14.94
CA LEU A 395 6.75 0.81 -14.96
C LEU A 395 5.57 0.41 -14.09
N VAL A 396 5.10 1.32 -13.25
CA VAL A 396 3.97 1.10 -12.34
C VAL A 396 3.00 2.28 -12.46
N LEU A 397 1.80 2.00 -12.97
CA LEU A 397 0.69 2.95 -12.93
C LEU A 397 -0.15 2.63 -11.69
N SER A 398 -0.41 3.63 -10.86
CA SER A 398 -1.14 3.50 -9.60
C SER A 398 -2.26 4.52 -9.51
N GLN A 399 -3.31 4.16 -8.79
CA GLN A 399 -4.27 5.12 -8.24
C GLN A 399 -4.07 5.22 -6.72
N PRO A 400 -4.55 6.28 -6.05
CA PRO A 400 -4.40 6.42 -4.60
C PRO A 400 -5.03 5.25 -3.86
N ASP A 401 -4.49 4.90 -2.69
CA ASP A 401 -5.14 3.93 -1.82
C ASP A 401 -6.50 4.44 -1.32
N THR A 402 -7.54 3.66 -1.59
CA THR A 402 -8.92 3.99 -1.25
C THR A 402 -9.36 3.47 0.13
N ARG A 403 -8.54 2.67 0.83
CA ARG A 403 -8.88 2.11 2.15
C ARG A 403 -9.31 3.18 3.16
N TYR A 404 -8.58 4.30 3.20
CA TYR A 404 -8.90 5.45 4.06
C TYR A 404 -10.29 6.03 3.79
N TYR A 405 -10.77 5.91 2.54
CA TYR A 405 -12.01 6.48 2.06
C TYR A 405 -13.12 5.43 1.89
N GLY A 406 -13.06 4.28 2.56
CA GLY A 406 -14.05 3.20 2.38
C GLY A 406 -15.52 3.65 2.55
N SER A 407 -15.75 4.71 3.34
CA SER A 407 -17.05 5.36 3.52
C SER A 407 -17.51 6.28 2.39
N PHE A 408 -16.60 6.62 1.48
CA PHE A 408 -16.82 7.30 0.21
C PHE A 408 -16.53 6.34 -0.94
N GLU A 409 -16.82 5.04 -0.76
CA GLU A 409 -16.74 4.05 -1.82
C GLU A 409 -17.33 4.67 -3.09
N SER A 410 -16.45 4.87 -4.06
CA SER A 410 -16.86 5.34 -5.38
C SER A 410 -17.95 4.38 -5.84
N GLU A 411 -19.06 4.92 -6.37
CA GLU A 411 -20.10 4.13 -7.05
C GLU A 411 -19.53 3.30 -8.21
N PHE A 412 -18.23 3.41 -8.46
CA PHE A 412 -17.49 2.73 -9.48
C PHE A 412 -16.16 2.17 -8.97
N GLU A 413 -15.78 1.04 -9.55
CA GLU A 413 -14.43 0.48 -9.48
C GLU A 413 -13.65 0.80 -10.75
N ASN A 414 -12.35 1.03 -10.58
CA ASN A 414 -11.43 1.33 -11.68
C ASN A 414 -10.50 0.14 -11.93
N THR A 415 -10.45 -0.33 -13.16
CA THR A 415 -9.45 -1.27 -13.64
C THR A 415 -8.40 -0.52 -14.45
N LEU A 416 -7.16 -0.56 -13.98
CA LEU A 416 -6.03 0.15 -14.59
C LEU A 416 -5.34 -0.71 -15.67
N SER A 417 -4.97 -0.06 -16.75
CA SER A 417 -4.08 -0.59 -17.79
C SER A 417 -3.31 0.55 -18.44
N PHE A 418 -2.23 0.26 -19.16
CA PHE A 418 -1.52 1.28 -19.93
C PHE A 418 -0.78 0.70 -21.14
N HIS A 419 -0.51 1.56 -22.10
CA HIS A 419 0.28 1.26 -23.29
C HIS A 419 1.56 2.09 -23.30
N ILE A 420 2.66 1.48 -23.75
CA ILE A 420 3.94 2.15 -23.93
C ILE A 420 4.24 2.25 -25.42
N TYR A 421 4.57 3.45 -25.88
CA TYR A 421 4.99 3.74 -27.24
C TYR A 421 6.43 4.26 -27.26
N ASN A 422 7.20 3.91 -28.30
CA ASN A 422 8.51 4.50 -28.54
C ASN A 422 8.39 5.88 -29.23
N SER A 423 9.52 6.53 -29.48
CA SER A 423 9.59 7.82 -30.20
C SER A 423 9.03 7.78 -31.62
N ASP A 424 9.00 6.61 -32.26
CA ASP A 424 8.48 6.43 -33.62
C ASP A 424 6.94 6.26 -33.63
N GLY A 425 6.33 6.14 -32.45
CA GLY A 425 4.90 5.87 -32.27
C GLY A 425 4.53 4.39 -32.30
N ASP A 426 5.51 3.48 -32.34
CA ASP A 426 5.28 2.04 -32.29
C ASP A 426 4.95 1.58 -30.87
N LEU A 427 3.95 0.70 -30.78
CA LEU A 427 3.56 0.09 -29.52
C LEU A 427 4.64 -0.91 -29.05
N VAL A 428 5.22 -0.64 -27.88
CA VAL A 428 6.23 -1.48 -27.23
C VAL A 428 5.58 -2.54 -26.34
N LYS A 429 4.61 -2.13 -25.50
CA LYS A 429 3.98 -3.03 -24.51
C LYS A 429 2.57 -2.58 -24.14
N ARG A 430 1.72 -3.56 -23.86
CA ARG A 430 0.46 -3.36 -23.11
C ARG A 430 0.59 -3.99 -21.73
N ALA A 431 0.31 -3.22 -20.69
CA ALA A 431 0.24 -3.69 -19.32
C ALA A 431 -1.23 -3.67 -18.87
N LYS A 432 -1.69 -4.76 -18.28
CA LYS A 432 -3.05 -4.93 -17.78
C LYS A 432 -3.02 -5.71 -16.48
N ILE A 433 -3.98 -5.46 -15.62
CA ILE A 433 -4.22 -6.28 -14.42
C ILE A 433 -4.60 -7.69 -14.86
N THR A 434 -3.97 -8.69 -14.24
CA THR A 434 -4.29 -10.12 -14.48
C THR A 434 -5.24 -10.65 -13.41
N VAL A 435 -5.10 -10.19 -12.16
CA VAL A 435 -5.97 -10.59 -11.04
C VAL A 435 -6.98 -9.46 -10.78
N PRO A 436 -8.28 -9.64 -11.09
CA PRO A 436 -9.27 -8.55 -11.12
C PRO A 436 -9.43 -7.76 -9.82
N TYR A 437 -9.07 -8.37 -8.69
CA TYR A 437 -9.24 -7.76 -7.36
C TYR A 437 -8.04 -6.87 -6.95
N SER A 438 -6.88 -7.01 -7.61
CA SER A 438 -5.73 -6.14 -7.39
C SER A 438 -5.89 -4.86 -8.23
N LYS A 439 -6.57 -3.86 -7.65
CA LYS A 439 -6.99 -2.65 -8.38
C LYS A 439 -6.07 -1.45 -8.15
N ARG A 440 -5.22 -1.49 -7.12
CA ARG A 440 -4.40 -0.33 -6.71
C ARG A 440 -3.37 0.07 -7.77
N SER A 441 -2.74 -0.90 -8.42
CA SER A 441 -1.69 -0.64 -9.40
C SER A 441 -1.61 -1.72 -10.48
N VAL A 442 -1.04 -1.35 -11.62
CA VAL A 442 -0.64 -2.24 -12.70
C VAL A 442 0.80 -1.96 -13.06
N ASN A 443 1.57 -3.01 -13.33
CA ASN A 443 2.98 -2.87 -13.68
C ASN A 443 3.41 -3.80 -14.82
N CYS A 444 4.57 -3.49 -15.38
CA CYS A 444 5.29 -4.39 -16.27
C CYS A 444 6.80 -4.20 -16.17
N GLU A 445 7.55 -5.29 -16.34
CA GLU A 445 9.01 -5.29 -16.44
C GLU A 445 9.47 -5.51 -17.88
N LEU A 446 10.42 -4.69 -18.35
CA LEU A 446 10.90 -4.68 -19.74
C LEU A 446 12.40 -4.34 -19.78
N ASN A 447 13.09 -4.75 -20.84
CA ASN A 447 14.41 -4.17 -21.18
C ASN A 447 14.20 -3.13 -22.26
N LEU A 448 14.40 -1.85 -21.93
CA LEU A 448 14.22 -0.73 -22.85
C LEU A 448 15.57 -0.21 -23.32
N LYS A 449 15.60 0.33 -24.54
CA LYS A 449 16.78 1.03 -25.06
C LYS A 449 16.79 2.47 -24.55
N ALA A 450 17.93 3.15 -24.64
CA ALA A 450 17.98 4.59 -24.44
C ALA A 450 17.04 5.30 -25.44
N GLY A 451 16.32 6.32 -24.99
CA GLY A 451 15.38 7.06 -25.83
C GLY A 451 14.14 7.54 -25.08
N LYS A 452 13.25 8.20 -25.83
CA LYS A 452 11.99 8.74 -25.33
C LYS A 452 10.84 7.76 -25.53
N TYR A 453 9.94 7.72 -24.55
CA TYR A 453 8.79 6.84 -24.53
C TYR A 453 7.56 7.60 -24.03
N THR A 454 6.41 7.26 -24.57
CA THR A 454 5.11 7.78 -24.14
C THR A 454 4.31 6.66 -23.51
N VAL A 455 3.78 6.92 -22.31
CA VAL A 455 2.90 5.99 -21.58
C VAL A 455 1.49 6.57 -21.58
N VAL A 456 0.55 5.80 -22.12
CA VAL A 456 -0.86 6.18 -22.22
C VAL A 456 -1.67 5.32 -21.28
N PRO A 457 -2.21 5.87 -20.19
CA PRO A 457 -3.13 5.17 -19.31
C PRO A 457 -4.44 4.83 -20.02
N HIS A 458 -5.03 3.72 -19.61
CA HIS A 458 -6.36 3.27 -20.01
C HIS A 458 -7.08 2.76 -18.76
N VAL A 459 -8.14 3.46 -18.37
CA VAL A 459 -8.94 3.14 -17.18
C VAL A 459 -10.32 2.70 -17.62
N ILE A 460 -10.71 1.51 -17.20
CA ILE A 460 -12.09 1.01 -17.32
C ILE A 460 -12.77 1.27 -15.99
N ARG A 461 -13.92 1.94 -16.01
CA ARG A 461 -14.68 2.29 -14.81
C ARG A 461 -16.04 1.59 -14.85
N GLU A 462 -16.30 0.74 -13.86
CA GLU A 462 -17.49 -0.12 -13.80
C GLU A 462 -18.27 0.22 -12.52
N PRO A 463 -19.62 0.34 -12.57
CA PRO A 463 -20.41 0.55 -11.36
C PRO A 463 -20.18 -0.58 -10.36
N THR A 464 -20.13 -0.25 -9.07
CA THR A 464 -20.07 -1.26 -8.01
C THR A 464 -21.43 -1.92 -7.83
N ASP A 465 -21.45 -3.22 -7.49
CA ASP A 465 -22.67 -3.93 -7.10
C ASP A 465 -23.19 -3.51 -5.70
N ILE A 466 -22.53 -2.54 -5.07
CA ILE A 466 -22.85 -2.01 -3.74
C ILE A 466 -24.01 -1.03 -3.91
N VAL A 467 -25.22 -1.51 -3.70
CA VAL A 467 -26.38 -0.64 -3.48
C VAL A 467 -26.09 0.19 -2.23
N PRO A 468 -26.06 1.54 -2.29
CA PRO A 468 -25.99 2.35 -1.09
C PRO A 468 -27.18 1.94 -0.22
N LYS A 469 -26.92 1.39 0.98
CA LYS A 469 -27.97 1.05 1.95
C LYS A 469 -28.58 2.35 2.49
N GLY A 470 -29.39 2.99 1.67
CA GLY A 470 -30.09 4.24 1.94
C GLY A 470 -31.58 4.05 1.77
N LYS A 471 -32.25 3.79 2.90
CA LYS A 471 -33.70 3.92 3.14
C LYS A 471 -34.64 2.94 2.44
N ASP A 472 -34.72 1.74 3.01
CA ASP A 472 -36.01 1.06 3.17
C ASP A 472 -36.36 1.01 4.66
N LYS A 473 -36.93 2.11 5.14
CA LYS A 473 -38.04 2.15 6.11
C LYS A 473 -38.36 3.60 6.44
N GLU A 474 -39.60 3.96 6.18
CA GLU A 474 -40.27 5.13 6.72
C GLU A 474 -40.19 5.06 8.25
N ASP A 475 -39.34 5.88 8.87
CA ASP A 475 -39.49 6.19 10.29
C ASP A 475 -39.43 7.71 10.46
N LYS A 476 -40.48 8.19 11.11
CA LYS A 476 -40.84 9.59 11.31
C LYS A 476 -39.91 10.26 12.31
N GLU A 477 -39.67 11.54 12.06
CA GLU A 477 -39.40 12.63 13.00
C GLU A 477 -39.01 12.26 14.44
N GLU A 478 -37.79 12.61 14.82
CA GLU A 478 -37.53 13.35 16.08
C GLU A 478 -36.16 14.05 15.97
N GLU A 479 -36.18 15.33 15.59
CA GLU A 479 -35.05 16.24 15.76
C GLU A 479 -34.83 16.49 17.25
N ASN A 480 -33.74 15.95 17.82
CA ASN A 480 -33.19 16.46 19.07
C ASN A 480 -31.86 17.15 18.80
N ALA A 481 -31.87 18.46 19.04
CA ALA A 481 -30.78 19.40 18.82
C ALA A 481 -29.55 19.07 19.68
N VAL A 482 -28.40 18.92 19.03
CA VAL A 482 -27.08 19.03 19.67
C VAL A 482 -26.43 20.34 19.22
N SER A 483 -25.99 21.13 20.19
CA SER A 483 -25.45 22.49 20.00
C SER A 483 -24.15 22.54 19.19
N PRO A 484 -23.89 23.61 18.42
CA PRO A 484 -22.71 23.74 17.57
C PRO A 484 -21.53 24.37 18.31
N ALA A 485 -20.50 23.58 18.60
CA ALA A 485 -19.13 24.02 18.84
C ALA A 485 -18.27 22.75 18.67
N THR A 486 -17.56 22.50 17.58
CA THR A 486 -16.68 23.34 16.76
C THR A 486 -16.79 22.81 15.33
N ARG A 487 -17.34 23.60 14.40
CA ARG A 487 -17.36 23.25 12.97
C ARG A 487 -16.14 23.90 12.31
N SER A 488 -15.29 23.07 11.69
CA SER A 488 -14.31 23.54 10.72
C SER A 488 -15.05 24.07 9.50
N THR A 489 -14.56 25.16 8.91
CA THR A 489 -15.02 25.78 7.65
C THR A 489 -15.02 24.80 6.46
N ASP A 490 -14.28 23.69 6.54
CA ASP A 490 -14.21 22.68 5.46
C ASP A 490 -15.46 21.79 5.38
N VAL A 491 -16.27 21.71 6.46
CA VAL A 491 -17.47 20.84 6.51
C VAL A 491 -18.70 21.52 5.92
N GLU A 492 -18.76 22.85 5.91
CA GLU A 492 -19.89 23.60 5.34
C GLU A 492 -19.92 23.55 3.80
N VAL A 493 -18.76 23.56 3.16
CA VAL A 493 -18.62 23.39 1.70
C VAL A 493 -19.12 22.00 1.27
N VAL A 494 -18.80 20.96 2.05
CA VAL A 494 -19.24 19.57 1.79
C VAL A 494 -20.75 19.40 2.04
N LEU A 495 -21.32 20.10 3.03
CA LEU A 495 -22.76 20.04 3.34
C LEU A 495 -23.65 20.77 2.31
N GLU A 496 -23.15 21.78 1.61
CA GLU A 496 -23.86 22.38 0.47
C GLU A 496 -23.89 21.44 -0.75
N GLN A 497 -22.79 20.71 -1.01
CA GLN A 497 -22.73 19.66 -2.04
C GLN A 497 -23.79 18.56 -1.81
N ILE A 498 -24.03 18.20 -0.53
CA ILE A 498 -24.99 17.17 -0.10
C ILE A 498 -26.46 17.57 -0.34
N LYS A 499 -26.80 18.87 -0.35
CA LYS A 499 -28.18 19.33 -0.54
C LYS A 499 -28.64 19.23 -2.00
N MET A 500 -27.73 19.33 -2.97
CA MET A 500 -28.05 19.25 -4.40
C MET A 500 -28.32 17.81 -4.87
N ASP A 501 -27.73 16.80 -4.22
CA ASP A 501 -27.76 15.40 -4.68
C ASP A 501 -29.12 14.69 -4.50
N LYS A 502 -29.95 15.16 -3.55
CA LYS A 502 -31.23 14.51 -3.20
C LYS A 502 -32.34 14.70 -4.24
N SER A 503 -32.34 15.81 -4.98
CA SER A 503 -33.38 16.09 -5.98
C SER A 503 -33.15 15.34 -7.31
N SER A 504 -31.88 15.05 -7.62
CA SER A 504 -31.44 14.47 -8.88
C SER A 504 -31.54 12.93 -8.92
N TYR A 505 -31.48 12.26 -7.77
CA TYR A 505 -31.58 10.80 -7.62
C TYR A 505 -32.95 10.24 -8.05
N MET A 506 -34.05 10.87 -7.62
CA MET A 506 -35.41 10.41 -7.95
C MET A 506 -35.78 10.60 -9.43
N PHE A 507 -35.17 11.59 -10.09
CA PHE A 507 -35.35 11.85 -11.51
C PHE A 507 -34.60 10.84 -12.39
N ARG A 508 -33.37 10.45 -11.98
CA ARG A 508 -32.51 9.52 -12.73
C ARG A 508 -32.95 8.06 -12.66
N GLN A 509 -33.54 7.60 -11.55
CA GLN A 509 -34.14 6.25 -11.49
C GLN A 509 -35.31 6.06 -12.49
N ARG A 510 -36.08 7.11 -12.77
CA ARG A 510 -37.16 7.07 -13.77
C ARG A 510 -36.61 6.94 -15.19
N LYS A 511 -35.49 7.61 -15.51
CA LYS A 511 -34.83 7.57 -16.83
C LYS A 511 -34.17 6.20 -17.11
N ALA A 512 -33.46 5.62 -16.13
CA ALA A 512 -32.84 4.30 -16.28
C ALA A 512 -33.87 3.15 -16.42
N SER A 513 -35.00 3.24 -15.73
CA SER A 513 -36.13 2.31 -15.90
C SER A 513 -36.71 2.35 -17.32
N LEU A 514 -36.79 3.56 -17.90
CA LEU A 514 -37.33 3.77 -19.24
C LEU A 514 -36.39 3.23 -20.34
N ILE A 515 -35.07 3.43 -20.19
CA ILE A 515 -34.05 2.90 -21.11
C ILE A 515 -34.03 1.36 -21.10
N ARG A 516 -34.19 0.73 -19.92
CA ARG A 516 -34.31 -0.73 -19.79
C ARG A 516 -35.56 -1.29 -20.49
N LYS A 517 -36.69 -0.57 -20.40
CA LYS A 517 -37.92 -0.93 -21.11
C LYS A 517 -37.77 -0.80 -22.63
N MET A 518 -37.06 0.24 -23.09
CA MET A 518 -36.77 0.44 -24.51
C MET A 518 -35.78 -0.59 -25.09
N SER A 519 -34.77 -1.01 -24.33
CA SER A 519 -33.83 -2.05 -24.78
C SER A 519 -34.50 -3.44 -24.83
N GLN A 520 -35.37 -3.77 -23.87
CA GLN A 520 -36.15 -5.01 -23.89
C GLN A 520 -37.17 -5.06 -25.05
N ALA A 521 -37.77 -3.92 -25.42
CA ALA A 521 -38.67 -3.84 -26.57
C ALA A 521 -37.94 -4.08 -27.92
N ARG A 522 -36.70 -3.59 -28.05
CA ARG A 522 -35.84 -3.83 -29.24
C ARG A 522 -35.41 -5.28 -29.41
N VAL A 523 -35.24 -6.03 -28.31
CA VAL A 523 -34.82 -7.43 -28.33
C VAL A 523 -35.99 -8.39 -28.57
N THR A 524 -37.21 -8.01 -28.19
CA THR A 524 -38.39 -8.90 -28.22
C THR A 524 -39.32 -8.70 -29.42
N GLY A 525 -39.06 -7.69 -30.27
CA GLY A 525 -39.82 -7.45 -31.50
C GLY A 525 -41.29 -7.06 -31.29
N ARG A 526 -41.70 -6.74 -30.05
CA ARG A 526 -43.04 -6.21 -29.75
C ARG A 526 -43.01 -4.69 -29.81
N THR A 527 -43.81 -4.10 -30.68
CA THR A 527 -44.11 -2.67 -30.67
C THR A 527 -44.82 -2.32 -29.36
N LEU A 528 -44.18 -1.46 -28.55
CA LEU A 528 -44.86 -0.75 -27.47
C LEU A 528 -45.81 0.27 -28.12
N LEU A 529 -47.11 -0.02 -28.09
CA LEU A 529 -48.15 0.97 -28.37
C LEU A 529 -48.17 1.99 -27.23
N GLY A 530 -47.93 3.27 -27.56
CA GLY A 530 -48.27 4.40 -26.70
C GLY A 530 -47.09 5.10 -26.01
N VAL A 531 -46.13 5.61 -26.78
CA VAL A 531 -45.31 6.75 -26.35
C VAL A 531 -45.26 7.71 -27.54
N ASP A 532 -45.98 8.82 -27.43
CA ASP A 532 -46.00 9.88 -28.44
C ASP A 532 -44.64 10.61 -28.48
N ASP A 533 -44.17 10.90 -29.69
CA ASP A 533 -42.83 11.39 -30.05
C ASP A 533 -42.61 12.93 -29.85
N GLU A 534 -43.36 13.60 -28.96
CA GLU A 534 -43.44 15.07 -28.96
C GLU A 534 -42.79 15.85 -27.79
N ASP A 535 -41.90 15.25 -26.96
CA ASP A 535 -41.16 16.01 -25.93
C ASP A 535 -39.65 15.66 -25.90
N TYR A 536 -38.96 15.83 -27.04
CA TYR A 536 -37.50 15.85 -27.08
C TYR A 536 -36.99 17.28 -27.27
N GLU A 537 -36.93 18.05 -26.18
CA GLU A 537 -35.90 19.07 -26.06
C GLU A 537 -34.58 18.35 -25.71
N GLU A 538 -33.57 18.50 -26.57
CA GLU A 538 -32.18 18.19 -26.23
C GLU A 538 -31.75 19.13 -25.10
N GLU A 539 -32.09 18.78 -23.85
CA GLU A 539 -31.37 19.34 -22.71
C GLU A 539 -29.96 18.76 -22.76
N ASP A 540 -29.00 19.61 -23.12
CA ASP A 540 -27.57 19.41 -22.89
C ASP A 540 -27.38 18.94 -21.44
N VAL A 541 -27.22 17.63 -21.24
CA VAL A 541 -26.81 17.09 -19.96
C VAL A 541 -25.37 17.52 -19.80
N GLU A 542 -25.14 18.64 -19.11
CA GLU A 542 -23.84 18.96 -18.52
C GLU A 542 -23.39 17.72 -17.75
N LEU A 543 -22.50 16.94 -18.38
CA LEU A 543 -21.74 15.92 -17.68
C LEU A 543 -20.92 16.68 -16.66
N ASP A 544 -21.30 16.56 -15.39
CA ASP A 544 -20.57 17.10 -14.26
C ASP A 544 -19.11 16.60 -14.34
N GLU A 545 -18.24 17.41 -14.97
CA GLU A 545 -16.88 17.00 -15.38
C GLU A 545 -16.02 16.63 -14.18
N GLU A 546 -16.40 17.09 -12.98
CA GLU A 546 -15.77 16.78 -11.70
C GLU A 546 -15.97 15.31 -11.27
N LYS A 547 -17.07 14.64 -11.67
CA LYS A 547 -17.38 13.27 -11.25
C LYS A 547 -16.53 12.18 -11.93
N TRP A 548 -15.81 12.53 -13.00
CA TRP A 548 -15.02 11.59 -13.83
C TRP A 548 -13.50 11.75 -13.72
N GLN A 549 -13.04 12.59 -12.79
CA GLN A 549 -11.60 12.78 -12.56
C GLN A 549 -11.06 11.77 -11.54
N LEU A 550 -9.93 11.15 -11.88
CA LEU A 550 -9.12 10.30 -11.01
C LEU A 550 -7.71 10.88 -10.92
N MET A 551 -7.01 10.62 -9.82
CA MET A 551 -5.57 10.83 -9.76
C MET A 551 -4.87 9.56 -10.23
N LEU A 552 -3.94 9.68 -11.17
CA LEU A 552 -3.08 8.59 -11.58
C LEU A 552 -1.62 8.95 -11.36
N GLY A 553 -0.85 8.01 -10.82
CA GLY A 553 0.58 8.13 -10.58
C GLY A 553 1.34 7.13 -11.44
N LEU A 554 2.31 7.60 -12.21
CA LEU A 554 3.26 6.73 -12.89
C LEU A 554 4.60 6.74 -12.13
N ARG A 555 5.15 5.56 -11.89
CA ARG A 555 6.53 5.35 -11.44
C ARG A 555 7.31 4.60 -12.51
N VAL A 556 8.54 5.07 -12.75
CA VAL A 556 9.50 4.43 -13.66
C VAL A 556 10.75 4.11 -12.86
N TYR A 557 10.97 2.82 -12.61
CA TYR A 557 12.19 2.32 -12.00
C TYR A 557 13.17 1.91 -13.10
N SER A 558 14.43 2.35 -13.03
CA SER A 558 15.45 2.00 -14.01
C SER A 558 16.77 1.57 -13.36
N HIS A 559 17.30 0.43 -13.79
CA HIS A 559 18.54 -0.16 -13.29
C HIS A 559 19.79 0.49 -13.92
N ASP A 560 20.77 0.91 -13.12
CA ASP A 560 22.02 1.56 -13.55
C ASP A 560 21.83 2.73 -14.54
N SER A 561 20.65 3.35 -14.49
CA SER A 561 20.23 4.42 -15.37
C SER A 561 19.39 5.41 -14.58
N ASN A 562 19.20 6.59 -15.14
CA ASN A 562 18.20 7.55 -14.67
C ASN A 562 17.15 7.73 -15.76
N ALA A 563 15.91 7.96 -15.32
CA ALA A 563 14.80 8.38 -16.15
C ALA A 563 14.36 9.80 -15.75
N SER A 564 14.17 10.68 -16.72
CA SER A 564 13.31 11.86 -16.50
C SER A 564 11.87 11.44 -16.79
N LEU A 565 10.91 11.95 -16.02
CA LEU A 565 9.50 11.64 -16.17
C LEU A 565 8.67 12.92 -16.02
N GLU A 566 7.74 13.12 -16.95
CA GLU A 566 6.78 14.22 -16.93
C GLU A 566 5.37 13.67 -17.18
N GLY A 567 4.41 14.15 -16.39
CA GLY A 567 2.99 13.83 -16.56
C GLY A 567 2.26 15.00 -17.21
N ILE A 568 1.52 14.72 -18.28
CA ILE A 568 0.80 15.72 -19.07
C ILE A 568 -0.70 15.44 -18.96
N ALA A 569 -1.41 16.28 -18.20
CA ALA A 569 -2.86 16.20 -18.01
C ALA A 569 -3.65 16.81 -19.18
N GLY A 570 -4.85 16.31 -19.46
CA GLY A 570 -5.80 16.99 -20.36
C GLY A 570 -5.44 16.99 -21.86
N GLN A 571 -4.33 16.36 -22.26
CA GLN A 571 -3.91 16.29 -23.67
C GLN A 571 -3.74 14.85 -24.15
N HIS A 572 -4.29 14.55 -25.33
CA HIS A 572 -4.04 13.29 -26.03
C HIS A 572 -2.71 13.38 -26.82
N PRO A 573 -1.89 12.31 -26.88
CA PRO A 573 -0.58 12.33 -27.55
C PRO A 573 -0.62 12.84 -29.01
N SER A 574 -1.67 12.49 -29.77
CA SER A 574 -1.83 12.96 -31.15
C SER A 574 -2.09 14.46 -31.28
N ARG A 575 -2.64 15.11 -30.25
CA ARG A 575 -2.82 16.57 -30.19
C ARG A 575 -1.57 17.28 -29.70
N SER A 576 -0.81 16.69 -28.76
CA SER A 576 0.49 17.26 -28.34
C SER A 576 1.50 17.19 -29.49
N ALA A 577 1.57 16.07 -30.22
CA ALA A 577 2.42 15.93 -31.39
C ALA A 577 2.02 16.89 -32.53
N LYS A 578 0.72 17.13 -32.74
CA LYS A 578 0.24 18.11 -33.72
C LYS A 578 0.52 19.55 -33.29
N ALA A 579 0.29 19.89 -32.01
CA ALA A 579 0.57 21.22 -31.47
C ALA A 579 2.09 21.52 -31.42
N ALA A 580 2.91 20.54 -31.07
CA ALA A 580 4.37 20.64 -31.10
C ALA A 580 4.90 20.79 -32.53
N LYS A 581 4.31 20.07 -33.50
CA LYS A 581 4.66 20.22 -34.92
C LYS A 581 4.19 21.56 -35.51
N GLU A 582 2.99 22.03 -35.15
CA GLU A 582 2.49 23.35 -35.52
C GLU A 582 3.31 24.47 -34.88
N ALA A 583 3.75 24.32 -33.62
CA ALA A 583 4.63 25.28 -32.93
C ALA A 583 6.05 25.29 -33.52
N ALA A 584 6.60 24.13 -33.88
CA ALA A 584 7.89 24.03 -34.57
C ALA A 584 7.83 24.62 -35.99
N GLU A 585 6.75 24.35 -36.75
CA GLU A 585 6.53 24.97 -38.06
C GLU A 585 6.26 26.48 -37.97
N LEU A 586 5.71 26.97 -36.84
CA LEU A 586 5.56 28.41 -36.59
C LEU A 586 6.92 29.05 -36.26
N ALA A 587 7.75 28.38 -35.46
CA ALA A 587 9.08 28.84 -35.09
C ALA A 587 10.04 28.88 -36.31
N GLU A 588 10.01 27.87 -37.16
CA GLU A 588 10.77 27.85 -38.44
C GLU A 588 10.29 28.95 -39.40
N LYS A 589 8.97 29.23 -39.45
CA LYS A 589 8.42 30.33 -40.26
C LYS A 589 8.75 31.73 -39.71
N GLU A 590 9.01 31.85 -38.41
CA GLU A 590 9.47 33.09 -37.80
C GLU A 590 10.99 33.30 -37.99
N GLU A 591 11.80 32.23 -38.03
CA GLU A 591 13.22 32.30 -38.41
C GLU A 591 13.45 32.56 -39.90
N GLU A 592 12.62 32.01 -40.80
CA GLU A 592 12.73 32.25 -42.26
C GLU A 592 12.28 33.65 -42.69
N LYS A 593 11.46 34.33 -41.89
CA LYS A 593 11.02 35.72 -42.16
C LYS A 593 11.98 36.75 -41.58
N GLY A 594 13.28 36.52 -41.72
CA GLY A 594 14.33 37.48 -41.44
C GLY A 594 14.12 38.80 -42.20
N ASP A 595 13.35 39.69 -41.60
CA ASP A 595 13.21 41.09 -41.98
C ASP A 595 13.70 41.94 -40.79
N PRO A 596 14.91 42.50 -40.86
CA PRO A 596 15.57 43.15 -39.72
C PRO A 596 14.93 44.47 -39.28
N GLU A 597 13.89 44.96 -39.96
CA GLU A 597 13.21 46.22 -39.63
C GLU A 597 11.90 46.06 -38.83
N ALA A 598 11.37 44.85 -38.64
CA ALA A 598 10.22 44.62 -37.75
C ALA A 598 10.62 44.39 -36.28
N VAL A 599 11.90 44.09 -36.02
CA VAL A 599 12.41 43.70 -34.69
C VAL A 599 12.41 44.87 -33.69
N THR A 600 12.31 46.13 -34.13
CA THR A 600 12.31 47.30 -33.22
C THR A 600 10.92 47.76 -32.78
N ALA A 601 9.84 47.32 -33.42
CA ALA A 601 8.46 47.66 -33.02
C ALA A 601 7.86 46.63 -32.05
N THR A 602 8.18 45.34 -32.17
CA THR A 602 7.69 44.28 -31.26
C THR A 602 8.42 44.20 -29.92
N LEU A 603 9.54 44.92 -29.76
CA LEU A 603 10.26 45.05 -28.48
C LEU A 603 9.71 46.16 -27.57
N ALA A 604 8.81 47.02 -28.06
CA ALA A 604 8.14 48.03 -27.24
C ALA A 604 6.85 47.48 -26.58
N ASP A 605 6.04 46.70 -27.31
CA ASP A 605 4.79 46.14 -26.77
C ASP A 605 4.98 44.84 -25.97
N LYS A 606 6.15 44.19 -26.04
CA LYS A 606 6.49 43.03 -25.18
C LYS A 606 7.12 43.40 -23.84
N LYS A 607 7.30 44.69 -23.54
CA LYS A 607 7.73 45.16 -22.22
C LYS A 607 6.58 45.34 -21.21
N GLU A 608 5.32 45.26 -21.64
CA GLU A 608 4.15 45.28 -20.74
C GLU A 608 3.62 43.88 -20.37
N LEU A 609 3.96 42.81 -21.11
CA LEU A 609 3.57 41.43 -20.76
C LEU A 609 4.64 40.62 -19.99
N SER A 610 5.82 41.22 -19.72
CA SER A 610 6.85 40.63 -18.84
C SER A 610 6.96 41.33 -17.48
N ALA A 611 5.99 42.16 -17.09
CA ALA A 611 6.00 42.91 -15.81
C ALA A 611 4.94 42.45 -14.79
N GLU A 612 4.00 41.57 -15.14
CA GLU A 612 2.98 41.05 -14.20
C GLU A 612 3.31 39.69 -13.55
N SER A 613 4.55 39.20 -13.66
CA SER A 613 5.01 38.00 -12.92
C SER A 613 6.10 38.26 -11.89
N GLN A 614 6.34 39.53 -11.50
CA GLN A 614 7.30 39.89 -10.44
C GLN A 614 6.71 40.61 -9.22
N HIS A 615 5.38 40.70 -9.07
CA HIS A 615 4.76 41.20 -7.82
C HIS A 615 3.64 40.28 -7.32
N ALA A 616 4.02 39.13 -6.77
CA ALA A 616 3.22 38.36 -5.80
C ALA A 616 4.14 37.43 -4.98
N LYS A 617 5.23 38.00 -4.47
CA LYS A 617 5.87 37.64 -3.21
C LYS A 617 5.98 38.98 -2.46
N GLU A 618 5.52 39.00 -1.20
CA GLU A 618 5.26 40.15 -0.33
C GLU A 618 3.84 40.75 -0.42
N GLU A 619 2.84 39.98 0.05
CA GLU A 619 2.20 40.21 1.36
C GLU A 619 1.81 38.86 1.99
#